data_AF-A0A7J8PDZ4-F1
#
_entry.id   AF-A0A7J8PDZ4-F1
#
_cell.length_a   1.000
_cell.length_b   1.000
_cell.length_c   1.000
_cell.angle_alpha   90.00
_cell.angle_beta   90.00
_cell.angle_gamma   90.00
#
_symmetry.space_group_name_H-M   'P 1'
#
loop_
_entity.id
_entity.type
_entity.pdbx_description
1 polymer ?
#
loop_
_entity_poly.entity_id
_entity_poly.type
_entity_poly.pdbx_seq_one_letter_code
_entity_poly.pdbx_strand_id
1 'polypeptide(L)'
;MADVHQPLHVGFTGDLGGTILKVRWYRKKTNLHHVWDTLIIDTAVKTFYGSDLSTMVRAIQRNITDAWSSDIASWKSCRHHDRVCPNLYAAESVRLACNFAYKNATPGSILEDDYFLSRLPVVEKRLAQGGIRLAAVLNQLLNFEVKIGQSL
;
A
#
# COMPACT_ATOMS: atom_id res chain seq x y z
N MET A 1 -8.72 -5.70 2.39
CA MET A 1 -8.44 -4.24 2.34
C MET A 1 -6.94 -3.97 2.23
N ALA A 2 -6.07 -4.59 3.01
CA ALA A 2 -4.63 -4.40 2.90
C ALA A 2 -4.05 -4.91 1.57
N ASP A 3 -4.26 -6.18 1.23
CA ASP A 3 -3.66 -6.83 0.05
C ASP A 3 -3.97 -6.15 -1.28
N VAL A 4 -5.22 -5.74 -1.50
CA VAL A 4 -5.59 -5.02 -2.74
C VAL A 4 -4.82 -3.69 -2.88
N HIS A 5 -4.21 -3.16 -1.81
CA HIS A 5 -3.35 -1.98 -1.86
C HIS A 5 -1.89 -2.28 -2.14
N GLN A 6 -1.43 -3.53 -2.02
CA GLN A 6 -0.11 -3.96 -2.46
C GLN A 6 -0.13 -4.02 -4.00
N PRO A 7 0.64 -3.20 -4.73
CA PRO A 7 0.61 -3.14 -6.19
C PRO A 7 0.71 -4.50 -6.90
N LEU A 8 1.62 -5.35 -6.47
CA LEU A 8 1.90 -6.67 -7.04
C LEU A 8 0.89 -7.76 -6.66
N HIS A 9 0.01 -7.54 -5.66
CA HIS A 9 -1.17 -8.41 -5.45
C HIS A 9 -2.23 -8.20 -6.54
N VAL A 10 -2.08 -7.15 -7.36
CA VAL A 10 -2.85 -6.90 -8.60
C VAL A 10 -1.89 -6.81 -9.79
N GLY A 11 -0.86 -7.66 -9.78
CA GLY A 11 0.18 -7.74 -10.81
C GLY A 11 -0.17 -8.67 -11.98
N PHE A 12 0.84 -8.99 -12.78
CA PHE A 12 0.66 -9.84 -13.96
C PHE A 12 0.55 -11.32 -13.59
N THR A 13 -0.34 -12.04 -14.27
CA THR A 13 -0.52 -13.48 -14.08
C THR A 13 0.70 -14.27 -14.55
N GLY A 14 1.35 -13.83 -15.64
CA GLY A 14 2.48 -14.53 -16.25
C GLY A 14 3.73 -14.64 -15.37
N ASP A 15 3.88 -13.78 -14.36
CA ASP A 15 4.98 -13.84 -13.39
C ASP A 15 4.52 -14.06 -11.94
N LEU A 16 3.24 -14.40 -11.77
CA LEU A 16 2.57 -14.58 -10.48
C LEU A 16 2.74 -13.35 -9.57
N GLY A 17 2.45 -12.17 -10.10
CA GLY A 17 2.60 -10.90 -9.38
C GLY A 17 4.06 -10.61 -9.03
N GLY A 18 5.01 -10.96 -9.89
CA GLY A 18 6.45 -10.76 -9.66
C GLY A 18 7.12 -11.82 -8.79
N THR A 19 6.42 -12.88 -8.37
CA THR A 19 6.99 -13.99 -7.57
C THR A 19 8.05 -14.77 -8.35
N ILE A 20 7.84 -14.94 -9.66
CA ILE A 20 8.78 -15.64 -10.56
C ILE A 20 9.98 -14.73 -10.89
N LEU A 21 9.80 -13.41 -10.88
CA LEU A 21 10.82 -12.44 -11.26
C LEU A 21 11.92 -12.37 -10.19
N LYS A 22 13.02 -13.12 -10.41
CA LYS A 22 14.16 -13.18 -9.49
C LYS A 22 15.01 -11.93 -9.61
N VAL A 23 15.30 -11.31 -8.46
CA VAL A 23 16.12 -10.11 -8.34
C VAL A 23 17.06 -10.25 -7.14
N ARG A 24 17.96 -9.29 -6.96
CA ARG A 24 18.70 -9.11 -5.71
C ARG A 24 18.25 -7.83 -5.05
N TRP A 25 17.90 -7.89 -3.77
CA TRP A 25 17.73 -6.71 -2.93
C TRP A 25 19.05 -6.45 -2.23
N TYR A 26 19.77 -5.42 -2.68
CA TYR A 26 21.18 -5.24 -2.36
C TYR A 26 21.95 -6.56 -2.57
N ARG A 27 22.60 -7.07 -1.51
CA ARG A 27 23.41 -8.30 -1.57
C ARG A 27 22.59 -9.60 -1.56
N LYS A 28 21.29 -9.58 -1.19
CA LYS A 28 20.48 -10.77 -0.95
C LYS A 28 19.64 -11.16 -2.17
N LYS A 29 19.65 -12.44 -2.56
CA LYS A 29 18.75 -12.98 -3.59
C LYS A 29 17.31 -13.03 -3.08
N THR A 30 16.35 -12.65 -3.92
CA THR A 30 14.92 -12.66 -3.59
C THR A 30 14.08 -12.66 -4.88
N ASN A 31 12.79 -12.31 -4.79
CA ASN A 31 11.91 -12.05 -5.93
C ASN A 31 11.23 -10.68 -5.78
N LEU A 32 10.72 -10.13 -6.88
CA LEU A 32 10.15 -8.79 -6.91
C LEU A 32 8.92 -8.66 -5.99
N HIS A 33 8.09 -9.69 -5.89
CA HIS A 33 6.93 -9.69 -4.99
C HIS A 33 7.33 -9.46 -3.53
N HIS A 34 8.30 -10.23 -3.04
CA HIS A 34 8.82 -10.12 -1.68
C HIS A 34 9.54 -8.78 -1.41
N VAL A 35 10.11 -8.15 -2.45
CA VAL A 35 10.66 -6.80 -2.31
C VAL A 35 9.57 -5.80 -1.90
N TRP A 36 8.39 -5.89 -2.50
CA TRP A 36 7.26 -5.00 -2.24
C TRP A 36 6.47 -5.37 -0.97
N ASP A 37 6.33 -6.66 -0.66
CA ASP A 37 5.66 -7.12 0.56
C ASP A 37 6.41 -6.72 1.84
N THR A 38 7.75 -6.77 1.78
CA THR A 38 8.54 -6.81 3.02
C THR A 38 9.79 -5.95 2.92
N LEU A 39 10.62 -6.13 1.89
CA LEU A 39 11.99 -5.61 1.95
C LEU A 39 12.09 -4.09 1.85
N ILE A 40 11.21 -3.41 1.10
CA ILE A 40 11.16 -1.94 1.10
C ILE A 40 10.83 -1.42 2.51
N ILE A 41 9.82 -2.01 3.17
CA ILE A 41 9.36 -1.60 4.51
C ILE A 41 10.46 -1.87 5.54
N ASP A 42 11.00 -3.08 5.57
CA ASP A 42 12.08 -3.46 6.51
C ASP A 42 13.32 -2.58 6.35
N THR A 43 13.68 -2.24 5.11
CA THR A 43 14.81 -1.36 4.83
C THR A 43 14.50 0.05 5.33
N ALA A 44 13.31 0.58 5.09
CA ALA A 44 12.91 1.90 5.60
C ALA A 44 12.88 1.95 7.13
N VAL A 45 12.31 0.93 7.79
CA VAL A 45 12.25 0.84 9.26
C VAL A 45 13.65 0.89 9.86
N LYS A 46 14.60 0.16 9.28
CA LYS A 46 16.00 0.15 9.75
C LYS A 46 16.72 1.45 9.44
N THR A 47 16.57 1.99 8.24
CA THR A 47 17.36 3.13 7.76
C THR A 47 16.85 4.47 8.29
N PHE A 48 15.53 4.66 8.37
CA PHE A 48 14.92 5.97 8.66
C PHE A 48 14.16 6.03 9.98
N TYR A 49 13.78 4.89 10.55
CA TYR A 49 12.87 4.84 11.70
C TYR A 49 13.45 4.14 12.93
N GLY A 50 14.79 4.07 13.03
CA GLY A 50 15.47 3.57 14.22
C GLY A 50 15.19 2.09 14.52
N SER A 51 14.84 1.30 13.51
CA SER A 51 14.38 -0.09 13.64
C SER A 51 13.08 -0.26 14.45
N ASP A 52 12.27 0.79 14.55
CA ASP A 52 10.99 0.78 15.25
C ASP A 52 9.84 1.07 14.26
N LEU A 53 9.04 0.03 13.99
CA LEU A 53 7.87 0.14 13.11
C LEU A 53 6.87 1.18 13.63
N SER A 54 6.74 1.36 14.94
CA SER A 54 5.81 2.35 15.51
C SER A 54 6.22 3.78 15.16
N THR A 55 7.53 4.04 14.96
CA THR A 55 8.03 5.33 14.49
C THR A 55 7.62 5.58 13.03
N MET A 56 7.71 4.57 12.16
CA MET A 56 7.20 4.66 10.79
C MET A 56 5.69 4.89 10.75
N VAL A 57 4.92 4.17 11.57
CA VAL A 57 3.46 4.35 11.68
C VAL A 57 3.11 5.79 12.09
N ARG A 58 3.81 6.35 13.09
CA ARG A 58 3.62 7.75 13.50
C ARG A 58 3.97 8.73 12.38
N ALA A 59 5.00 8.47 11.59
CA ALA A 59 5.36 9.31 10.45
C ALA A 59 4.27 9.29 9.37
N ILE A 60 3.75 8.11 9.04
CA ILE A 60 2.62 7.96 8.11
C ILE A 60 1.37 8.68 8.63
N GLN A 61 1.06 8.56 9.93
CA GLN A 61 -0.06 9.27 10.56
C GLN A 61 0.06 10.79 10.47
N ARG A 62 1.27 11.35 10.62
CA ARG A 62 1.51 12.79 10.39
C ARG A 62 1.33 13.17 8.92
N ASN A 63 1.83 12.37 7.98
CA ASN A 63 1.61 12.65 6.56
C ASN A 63 0.12 12.63 6.17
N ILE A 64 -0.71 11.83 6.85
CA ILE A 64 -2.16 11.83 6.69
C ILE A 64 -2.78 13.18 7.11
N THR A 65 -2.30 13.80 8.18
CA THR A 65 -2.81 15.11 8.64
C THR A 65 -2.20 16.29 7.89
N ASP A 66 -1.01 16.10 7.33
CA ASP A 66 -0.22 17.18 6.74
C ASP A 66 -0.22 17.05 5.21
N ALA A 67 0.78 16.34 4.65
CA ALA A 67 1.05 16.24 3.23
C ALA A 67 -0.09 15.67 2.37
N TRP A 68 -0.93 14.81 2.94
CA TRP A 68 -2.04 14.14 2.24
C TRP A 68 -3.42 14.62 2.68
N SER A 69 -3.51 15.66 3.51
CA SER A 69 -4.77 16.18 4.06
C SER A 69 -5.84 16.43 2.99
N SER A 70 -5.46 17.01 1.85
CA SER A 70 -6.35 17.28 0.71
C SER A 70 -6.81 16.02 -0.03
N ASP A 71 -6.02 14.95 0.01
CA ASP A 71 -6.32 13.68 -0.65
C ASP A 71 -7.33 12.82 0.17
N ILE A 72 -7.41 13.00 1.50
CA ILE A 72 -8.16 12.12 2.41
C ILE A 72 -9.64 11.98 2.04
N ALA A 73 -10.30 13.09 1.68
CA ALA A 73 -11.71 13.07 1.28
C ALA A 73 -11.93 12.17 0.05
N SER A 74 -11.00 12.21 -0.91
CA SER A 74 -11.05 11.38 -2.12
C SER A 74 -10.77 9.90 -1.84
N TRP A 75 -9.91 9.58 -0.85
CA TRP A 75 -9.61 8.18 -0.53
C TRP A 75 -10.74 7.48 0.21
N LYS A 76 -11.49 8.24 1.02
CA LYS A 76 -12.68 7.77 1.73
C LYS A 76 -13.90 7.62 0.83
N SER A 77 -13.96 8.37 -0.28
CA SER A 77 -15.13 8.37 -1.16
C SER A 77 -15.12 7.21 -2.14
N CYS A 78 -16.33 6.73 -2.41
CA CYS A 78 -16.62 5.68 -3.35
C CYS A 78 -17.64 6.18 -4.36
N ARG A 79 -17.57 5.72 -5.62
CA ARG A 79 -18.59 6.06 -6.62
C ARG A 79 -19.93 5.46 -6.19
N HIS A 80 -21.03 6.09 -6.61
CA HIS A 80 -22.41 5.59 -6.44
C HIS A 80 -22.85 5.28 -4.99
N HIS A 81 -22.24 5.94 -3.99
CA HIS A 81 -22.50 5.68 -2.56
C HIS A 81 -22.20 4.24 -2.11
N ASP A 82 -21.37 3.51 -2.86
CA ASP A 82 -20.89 2.20 -2.44
C ASP A 82 -20.11 2.28 -1.13
N ARG A 83 -20.25 1.27 -0.28
CA ARG A 83 -19.49 1.17 0.98
C ARG A 83 -18.01 0.87 0.71
N VAL A 84 -17.70 0.15 -0.36
CA VAL A 84 -16.34 -0.29 -0.71
C VAL A 84 -16.15 -0.29 -2.23
N CYS A 85 -14.96 0.08 -2.70
CA CYS A 85 -14.64 0.18 -4.14
C CYS A 85 -13.44 -0.69 -4.54
N PRO A 86 -13.53 -2.03 -4.44
CA PRO A 86 -12.40 -2.91 -4.70
C PRO A 86 -11.83 -2.73 -6.12
N ASN A 87 -12.69 -2.50 -7.12
CA ASN A 87 -12.27 -2.25 -8.51
C ASN A 87 -11.42 -0.98 -8.66
N LEU A 88 -11.76 0.09 -7.93
CA LEU A 88 -10.96 1.31 -7.92
C LEU A 88 -9.58 1.06 -7.28
N TYR A 89 -9.57 0.36 -6.14
CA TYR A 89 -8.33 0.08 -5.41
C TYR A 89 -7.40 -0.81 -6.23
N ALA A 90 -7.97 -1.81 -6.90
CA ALA A 90 -7.25 -2.70 -7.81
C ALA A 90 -6.70 -1.96 -9.03
N ALA A 91 -7.51 -1.08 -9.65
CA ALA A 91 -7.06 -0.26 -10.78
C ALA A 91 -5.89 0.67 -10.41
N GLU A 92 -5.90 1.25 -9.20
CA GLU A 92 -4.75 2.00 -8.69
C GLU A 92 -3.51 1.10 -8.51
N SER A 93 -3.69 -0.10 -7.92
CA SER A 93 -2.59 -1.04 -7.67
C SER A 93 -1.93 -1.52 -8.95
N VAL A 94 -2.68 -1.96 -9.96
CA VAL A 94 -2.10 -2.41 -11.24
C VAL A 94 -1.35 -1.27 -11.95
N ARG A 95 -1.86 -0.03 -11.86
CA ARG A 95 -1.16 1.15 -12.41
C ARG A 95 0.17 1.39 -11.70
N LEU A 96 0.20 1.27 -10.37
CA LEU A 96 1.43 1.41 -9.59
C LEU A 96 2.39 0.24 -9.82
N ALA A 97 1.88 -0.97 -10.03
CA ALA A 97 2.69 -2.12 -10.40
C ALA A 97 3.43 -1.84 -11.72
N CYS A 98 2.72 -1.36 -12.74
CA CYS A 98 3.33 -1.02 -14.03
C CYS A 98 4.33 0.14 -13.92
N ASN A 99 3.93 1.24 -13.27
CA ASN A 99 4.72 2.47 -13.27
C ASN A 99 5.91 2.45 -12.31
N PHE A 100 5.87 1.62 -11.26
CA PHE A 100 6.87 1.61 -10.21
C PHE A 100 7.45 0.23 -9.93
N ALA A 101 6.62 -0.80 -9.74
CA ALA A 101 7.11 -2.12 -9.33
C ALA A 101 7.91 -2.81 -10.44
N TYR A 102 7.30 -3.01 -11.61
CA TYR A 102 7.97 -3.65 -12.73
C TYR A 102 8.97 -2.74 -13.44
N LYS A 103 8.77 -1.41 -13.37
CA LYS A 103 9.66 -0.44 -14.00
C LYS A 103 11.09 -0.59 -13.45
N ASN A 104 12.03 -0.87 -14.34
CA ASN A 104 13.45 -1.09 -14.06
C ASN A 104 13.76 -2.31 -13.16
N ALA A 105 12.82 -3.25 -13.00
CA ALA A 105 13.03 -4.51 -12.31
C ALA A 105 12.97 -5.67 -13.31
N THR A 106 14.10 -6.00 -13.93
CA THR A 106 14.23 -7.11 -14.86
C THR A 106 14.83 -8.34 -14.17
N PRO A 107 14.63 -9.56 -14.68
CA PRO A 107 15.26 -10.75 -14.11
C PRO A 107 16.78 -10.58 -13.91
N GLY A 108 17.27 -10.87 -12.71
CA GLY A 108 18.67 -10.73 -12.32
C GLY A 108 19.09 -9.33 -11.88
N SER A 109 18.23 -8.31 -11.96
CA SER A 109 18.55 -6.95 -11.54
C SER A 109 18.94 -6.88 -10.06
N ILE A 110 19.84 -5.97 -9.73
CA ILE A 110 20.17 -5.59 -8.36
C ILE A 110 19.39 -4.31 -8.04
N LEU A 111 18.49 -4.39 -7.08
CA LEU A 111 17.66 -3.28 -6.62
C LEU A 111 18.30 -2.72 -5.35
N GLU A 112 18.76 -1.48 -5.42
CA GLU A 112 19.48 -0.77 -4.36
C GLU A 112 18.82 0.60 -4.11
N ASP A 113 19.58 1.60 -3.67
CA ASP A 113 19.08 2.89 -3.20
C ASP A 113 18.20 3.61 -4.23
N ASP A 114 18.57 3.64 -5.51
CA ASP A 114 17.77 4.29 -6.55
C ASP A 114 16.36 3.68 -6.67
N TYR A 115 16.26 2.36 -6.58
CA TYR A 115 14.98 1.67 -6.60
C TYR A 115 14.24 1.86 -5.27
N PHE A 116 14.94 1.72 -4.14
CA PHE A 116 14.37 1.86 -2.81
C PHE A 116 13.76 3.25 -2.58
N LEU A 117 14.56 4.30 -2.73
CA LEU A 117 14.17 5.68 -2.40
C LEU A 117 13.04 6.20 -3.28
N SER A 118 13.01 5.79 -4.56
CA SER A 118 11.96 6.22 -5.49
C SER A 118 10.63 5.47 -5.31
N ARG A 119 10.64 4.28 -4.68
CA ARG A 119 9.43 3.46 -4.47
C ARG A 119 8.89 3.56 -3.04
N LEU A 120 9.72 3.91 -2.06
CA LEU A 120 9.28 4.06 -0.66
C LEU A 120 8.07 5.01 -0.50
N PRO A 121 8.02 6.21 -1.14
CA PRO A 121 6.85 7.08 -1.03
C PRO A 121 5.56 6.44 -1.56
N VAL A 122 5.66 5.55 -2.56
CA VAL A 122 4.51 4.80 -3.10
C VAL A 122 4.02 3.79 -2.07
N VAL A 123 4.94 3.03 -1.46
CA VAL A 123 4.62 2.04 -0.43
C VAL A 123 3.94 2.71 0.78
N GLU A 124 4.50 3.80 1.29
CA GLU A 124 3.92 4.54 2.42
C GLU A 124 2.52 5.08 2.09
N LYS A 125 2.32 5.63 0.89
CA LYS A 125 1.01 6.10 0.44
C LYS A 125 0.01 4.95 0.36
N ARG A 126 0.41 3.75 -0.10
CA ARG A 126 -0.49 2.57 -0.14
C ARG A 126 -0.82 2.03 1.24
N LEU A 127 0.11 2.03 2.18
CA LEU A 127 -0.16 1.72 3.59
C LEU A 127 -1.19 2.69 4.18
N ALA A 128 -1.02 3.99 3.96
CA ALA A 128 -1.96 5.02 4.41
C ALA A 128 -3.37 4.83 3.79
N GLN A 129 -3.44 4.65 2.47
CA GLN A 129 -4.69 4.43 1.75
C GLN A 129 -5.43 3.19 2.26
N GLY A 130 -4.72 2.07 2.45
CA GLY A 130 -5.29 0.84 2.99
C GLY A 130 -5.89 1.04 4.38
N GLY A 131 -5.18 1.72 5.28
CA GLY A 131 -5.65 2.04 6.63
C GLY A 131 -6.88 2.96 6.63
N ILE A 132 -6.84 4.05 5.86
CA ILE A 132 -7.93 5.03 5.76
C ILE A 132 -9.20 4.39 5.19
N ARG A 133 -9.07 3.60 4.12
CA ARG A 133 -10.21 2.92 3.49
C ARG A 133 -10.78 1.84 4.40
N LEU A 134 -9.95 1.09 5.11
CA LEU A 134 -10.43 0.13 6.11
C LEU A 134 -11.23 0.84 7.20
N ALA A 135 -10.69 1.92 7.78
CA ALA A 135 -11.38 2.69 8.81
C ALA A 135 -12.70 3.28 8.30
N ALA A 136 -12.74 3.83 7.08
CA ALA A 136 -13.96 4.36 6.49
C ALA A 136 -15.05 3.30 6.33
N VAL A 137 -14.69 2.12 5.83
CA VAL A 137 -15.63 0.98 5.68
C VAL A 137 -16.14 0.53 7.05
N LEU A 138 -15.25 0.33 8.03
CA LEU A 138 -15.64 -0.12 9.36
C LEU A 138 -16.54 0.89 10.06
N ASN A 139 -16.22 2.18 9.97
CA ASN A 139 -17.06 3.24 10.55
C ASN A 139 -18.45 3.28 9.90
N GLN A 140 -18.56 3.08 8.58
CA GLN A 140 -19.86 2.98 7.91
C GLN A 140 -20.66 1.75 8.32
N LEU A 141 -19.99 0.60 8.53
CA LEU A 141 -20.65 -0.64 8.95
C LEU A 141 -21.11 -0.57 10.41
N LEU A 142 -20.28 -0.04 11.30
CA LEU A 142 -20.52 -0.05 12.74
C LEU A 142 -21.36 1.14 13.23
N ASN A 143 -21.36 2.28 12.53
CA ASN A 143 -22.26 3.39 12.86
C ASN A 143 -23.74 3.07 12.56
N PHE A 144 -24.06 1.94 11.92
CA PHE A 144 -25.45 1.51 11.68
C PHE A 144 -26.08 0.76 12.86
N GLU A 145 -25.33 0.39 13.91
CA GLU A 145 -25.86 -0.30 15.10
C GLU A 145 -26.18 0.63 16.28
N VAL A 146 -26.93 1.73 16.07
CA VAL A 146 -27.83 2.30 17.11
C VAL A 146 -29.06 2.93 16.46
N LYS A 147 -30.05 2.10 16.09
CA LYS A 147 -31.47 2.48 16.03
C LYS A 147 -32.37 1.33 16.52
N ILE A 148 -31.92 0.58 17.52
CA ILE A 148 -32.80 -0.33 18.28
C ILE A 148 -33.07 0.38 19.62
N GLY A 149 -34.12 1.21 19.66
CA GLY A 149 -34.46 1.96 20.88
C GLY A 149 -35.26 3.25 20.70
N GLN A 150 -35.96 3.46 19.58
CA GLN A 150 -37.04 4.46 19.50
C GLN A 150 -38.28 3.79 18.93
N SER A 151 -38.95 3.01 19.78
CA SER A 151 -40.34 2.59 19.62
C SER A 151 -40.85 2.10 20.97
N LEU A 152 -41.36 3.05 21.76
CA LEU A 152 -42.58 3.04 22.60
C LEU A 152 -42.48 4.16 23.64
#